data_AF-H6MXH7-F1
#
_entry.id   AF-H6MXH7-F1
#
_cell.length_a   1.000
_cell.length_b   1.000
_cell.length_c   1.000
_cell.angle_alpha   90.00
_cell.angle_beta   90.00
_cell.angle_gamma   90.00
#
_symmetry.space_group_name_H-M   'P 1'
#
loop_
_entity.id
_entity.type
_entity.pdbx_description
1 polymer ?
#
loop_
_entity_poly.entity_id
_entity_poly.type
_entity_poly.pdbx_seq_one_letter_code
_entity_poly.pdbx_strand_id
1 'polypeptide(L)'
;MVRTIGHMKQADGEYYVTAQEVAAFEESGKRYWYMREDGSTDLYLDDLEITHGWPIFLMERDAAWFAKWGGDYEKAVETDLNPHLIKNFEELLTQGNWPHDQD
;
A
#
# COMPACT_ATOMS: atom_id res chain seq x y z
N MET A 1 0.31 -23.71 -5.84
CA MET A 1 1.63 -23.13 -5.54
C MET A 1 1.35 -21.79 -4.89
N VAL A 2 1.41 -21.70 -3.57
CA VAL A 2 1.06 -20.48 -2.84
C VAL A 2 2.30 -19.60 -2.86
N ARG A 3 2.31 -18.54 -3.68
CA ARG A 3 3.35 -17.52 -3.60
C ARG A 3 3.04 -16.69 -2.36
N THR A 4 3.87 -16.81 -1.34
CA THR A 4 3.85 -15.95 -0.16
C THR A 4 3.91 -14.49 -0.63
N ILE A 5 2.82 -13.74 -0.48
CA ILE A 5 2.79 -12.29 -0.66
C ILE A 5 3.12 -11.73 0.72
N GLY A 6 4.38 -11.36 0.93
CA GLY A 6 4.84 -10.83 2.20
C GLY A 6 6.30 -10.39 2.16
N HIS A 7 6.50 -9.10 2.48
CA HIS A 7 7.71 -8.35 2.83
C HIS A 7 8.48 -7.63 1.70
N MET A 8 8.58 -6.31 1.83
CA MET A 8 9.85 -5.71 2.27
C MET A 8 9.67 -4.31 2.89
N LYS A 9 9.75 -4.25 4.22
CA LYS A 9 10.44 -3.18 4.93
C LYS A 9 11.90 -3.28 4.50
N GLN A 10 12.46 -2.29 3.81
CA GLN A 10 13.93 -2.27 3.67
C GLN A 10 14.55 -2.19 5.07
N ALA A 11 15.82 -2.57 5.23
CA ALA A 11 16.46 -2.62 6.56
C ALA A 11 16.49 -1.25 7.28
N ASP A 12 16.18 -0.17 6.55
CA ASP A 12 16.01 1.21 6.99
C ASP A 12 14.62 1.57 7.55
N GLY A 13 13.59 0.74 7.33
CA GLY A 13 12.24 0.97 7.82
C GLY A 13 11.23 1.51 6.81
N GLU A 14 11.60 1.66 5.54
CA GLU A 14 10.72 2.19 4.50
C GLU A 14 9.78 1.13 3.92
N TYR A 15 8.54 1.54 3.62
CA TYR A 15 7.49 0.68 3.06
C TYR A 15 7.40 0.86 1.54
N TYR A 16 7.40 -0.26 0.82
CA TYR A 16 7.33 -0.31 -0.64
C TYR A 16 6.29 -1.33 -1.09
N VAL A 17 5.73 -1.13 -2.28
CA VAL A 17 4.93 -2.12 -2.99
C VAL A 17 5.58 -2.51 -4.31
N THR A 18 5.29 -3.72 -4.76
CA THR A 18 5.81 -4.31 -5.99
C THR A 18 4.82 -4.18 -7.14
N ALA A 19 5.33 -4.28 -8.37
CA ALA A 19 4.51 -4.33 -9.58
C ALA A 19 3.46 -5.46 -9.54
N GLN A 20 3.82 -6.61 -8.94
CA GLN A 20 2.91 -7.75 -8.81
C GLN A 20 1.73 -7.43 -7.88
N GLU A 21 1.97 -6.67 -6.80
CA GLU A 21 0.92 -6.29 -5.86
C GLU A 21 0.00 -5.22 -6.46
N VAL A 22 0.53 -4.30 -7.26
CA VAL A 22 -0.27 -3.35 -8.05
C VAL A 22 -1.17 -4.09 -9.05
N ALA A 23 -0.62 -5.09 -9.76
CA ALA A 23 -1.41 -5.93 -10.67
C ALA A 23 -2.53 -6.67 -9.91
N ALA A 24 -2.22 -7.27 -8.76
CA ALA A 24 -3.21 -7.97 -7.94
C ALA A 24 -4.32 -7.01 -7.45
N PHE A 25 -3.97 -5.77 -7.09
CA PHE A 25 -4.95 -4.75 -6.74
C PHE A 25 -5.84 -4.38 -7.93
N GLU A 26 -5.26 -4.15 -9.12
CA GLU A 26 -6.05 -3.87 -10.32
C GLU A 26 -7.07 -4.99 -10.60
N GLU A 27 -6.59 -6.23 -10.59
CA GLU A 27 -7.36 -7.46 -10.80
C GLU A 27 -8.45 -7.66 -9.75
N SER A 28 -8.24 -7.22 -8.51
CA SER A 28 -9.20 -7.35 -7.41
C SER A 28 -10.54 -6.66 -7.69
N GLY A 29 -10.57 -5.67 -8.58
CA GLY A 29 -11.76 -4.87 -8.87
C GLY A 29 -12.16 -3.89 -7.75
N LYS A 30 -11.46 -3.89 -6.61
CA LYS A 30 -11.81 -3.09 -5.43
C LYS A 30 -11.40 -1.64 -5.56
N ARG A 31 -12.05 -0.80 -4.73
CA ARG A 31 -11.87 0.64 -4.76
C ARG A 31 -10.65 1.11 -3.98
N TYR A 32 -10.31 0.48 -2.87
CA TYR A 32 -9.24 0.92 -1.98
C TYR A 32 -8.27 -0.21 -1.68
N TRP A 33 -6.99 0.16 -1.57
CA TRP A 33 -5.90 -0.77 -1.28
C TRP A 33 -5.15 -0.37 -0.01
N TYR A 34 -4.88 -1.36 0.83
CA TYR A 34 -4.21 -1.18 2.11
C TYR A 34 -3.10 -2.21 2.34
N MET A 35 -2.16 -1.86 3.21
CA MET A 35 -1.12 -2.73 3.75
C MET A 35 -1.34 -2.97 5.24
N ARG A 36 -1.34 -4.23 5.68
CA ARG A 36 -1.46 -4.58 7.10
C ARG A 36 -0.16 -4.31 7.86
N GLU A 37 -0.24 -4.31 9.18
CA GLU A 37 0.94 -4.12 10.06
C GLU A 37 2.05 -5.16 9.83
N ASP A 38 1.71 -6.37 9.39
CA ASP A 38 2.68 -7.41 9.06
C ASP A 38 3.37 -7.19 7.69
N GLY A 39 2.98 -6.15 6.97
CA GLY A 39 3.50 -5.78 5.65
C GLY A 39 2.83 -6.50 4.48
N SER A 40 1.77 -7.28 4.71
CA SER A 40 0.97 -7.87 3.64
C SER A 40 0.08 -6.82 2.97
N THR A 41 -0.06 -6.92 1.65
CA THR A 41 -0.81 -5.97 0.82
C THR A 41 -2.04 -6.60 0.16
N ASP A 42 -2.50 -7.73 0.69
CA ASP A 42 -3.63 -8.50 0.14
C ASP A 42 -5.01 -7.96 0.57
N LEU A 43 -5.04 -6.76 1.15
CA LEU A 43 -6.23 -6.16 1.73
C LEU A 43 -6.83 -5.10 0.80
N TYR A 44 -7.99 -5.43 0.24
CA TYR A 44 -8.72 -4.60 -0.72
C TYR A 44 -10.18 -4.40 -0.28
N LEU A 45 -10.66 -3.16 -0.24
CA LEU A 45 -12.00 -2.82 0.25
C LEU A 45 -12.77 -1.94 -0.74
N ASP A 46 -14.10 -2.00 -0.70
CA ASP A 46 -14.97 -1.11 -1.50
C ASP A 46 -15.28 0.20 -0.77
N ASP A 47 -15.22 0.18 0.57
CA ASP A 47 -15.44 1.32 1.44
C ASP A 47 -14.12 1.83 2.03
N LEU A 48 -14.04 3.15 2.25
CA LEU A 48 -12.87 3.78 2.86
C LEU A 48 -12.94 3.57 4.37
N GLU A 49 -12.21 2.56 4.87
CA GLU A 49 -12.03 2.33 6.30
C GLU A 49 -10.74 2.99 6.75
N ILE A 50 -10.85 4.23 7.24
CA ILE A 50 -9.74 4.88 7.97
C ILE A 50 -9.82 4.40 9.42
N THR A 51 -9.35 3.17 9.67
CA THR A 51 -9.20 2.67 11.03
C THR A 51 -7.89 3.19 11.63
N HIS A 52 -7.94 3.77 12.83
CA HIS A 52 -6.72 4.15 13.53
C HIS A 52 -6.03 2.86 14.01
N GLY A 53 -4.76 2.68 13.65
CA GLY A 53 -3.93 1.54 14.02
C GLY A 53 -4.04 0.32 13.11
N TRP A 54 -5.08 0.19 12.29
CA TRP A 54 -5.28 -0.94 11.37
C TRP A 54 -5.50 -0.37 9.96
N PRO A 55 -5.23 -1.15 8.91
CA PRO A 55 -4.08 -1.08 7.97
C PRO A 55 -3.67 0.31 7.37
N ILE A 56 -2.44 0.40 6.82
CA ILE A 56 -1.89 1.56 6.09
C ILE A 56 -2.59 1.72 4.74
N PHE A 57 -3.14 2.90 4.46
CA PHE A 57 -3.69 3.22 3.14
C PHE A 57 -2.58 3.36 2.08
N LEU A 58 -2.74 2.66 0.95
CA LEU A 58 -1.80 2.71 -0.17
C LEU A 58 -2.31 3.57 -1.33
N MET A 59 -3.51 3.27 -1.83
CA MET A 59 -4.13 4.05 -2.92
C MET A 59 -5.64 3.81 -3.02
N GLU A 60 -6.34 4.80 -3.59
CA GLU A 60 -7.66 4.62 -4.20
C GLU A 60 -7.48 4.21 -5.66
N ARG A 61 -8.38 3.38 -6.17
CA ARG A 61 -8.40 2.93 -7.55
C ARG A 61 -8.61 4.12 -8.47
N ASP A 62 -7.59 4.42 -9.27
CA ASP A 62 -7.63 5.48 -10.27
C ASP A 62 -7.49 4.88 -11.68
N ALA A 63 -8.59 4.86 -12.43
CA ALA A 63 -8.63 4.32 -13.79
C ALA A 63 -7.70 5.08 -14.77
N ALA A 64 -7.51 6.38 -14.58
CA ALA A 64 -6.59 7.17 -15.41
C ALA A 64 -5.14 6.83 -15.09
N TRP A 65 -4.82 6.60 -13.82
CA TRP A 65 -3.51 6.12 -13.40
C TRP A 65 -3.19 4.74 -14.00
N PHE A 66 -4.10 3.77 -13.89
CA PHE A 66 -3.91 2.45 -14.51
C PHE A 66 -3.77 2.54 -16.04
N ALA A 67 -4.60 3.35 -16.70
CA ALA A 67 -4.50 3.56 -18.14
C ALA A 67 -3.19 4.22 -18.58
N LYS A 68 -2.64 5.14 -17.78
CA LYS A 68 -1.33 5.79 -18.03
C LYS A 68 -0.20 4.76 -18.09
N TRP A 69 -0.21 3.77 -17.20
CA TRP A 69 0.86 2.78 -17.10
C TRP A 69 0.64 1.56 -18.00
N GLY A 70 -0.62 1.22 -18.33
CA GLY A 70 -0.93 0.18 -19.30
C GLY A 70 -0.31 -1.18 -18.99
N GLY A 71 -0.18 -1.52 -17.71
CA GLY A 71 0.47 -2.75 -17.24
C GLY A 71 1.98 -2.64 -16.97
N ASP A 72 2.63 -1.51 -17.28
CA ASP A 72 4.03 -1.24 -16.90
C ASP A 72 4.11 -0.81 -15.42
N TYR A 73 3.76 -1.73 -14.53
CA TYR A 73 3.71 -1.47 -13.09
C TYR A 73 5.09 -1.44 -12.44
N GLU A 74 6.11 -2.03 -13.06
CA GLU A 74 7.50 -1.90 -12.60
C GLU A 74 7.91 -0.42 -12.62
N LYS A 75 7.74 0.25 -13.76
CA LYS A 75 8.03 1.68 -13.86
C LYS A 75 7.11 2.54 -13.01
N ALA A 76 5.84 2.15 -12.88
CA ALA A 76 4.87 2.86 -12.07
C ALA A 76 5.25 2.90 -10.58
N VAL A 77 5.68 1.75 -10.02
CA VAL A 77 6.10 1.70 -8.62
C VAL A 77 7.43 2.41 -8.38
N GLU A 78 8.38 2.31 -9.32
CA GLU A 78 9.71 2.96 -9.20
C GLU A 78 9.63 4.48 -9.27
N THR A 79 8.78 5.03 -10.13
CA THR A 79 8.82 6.46 -10.49
C THR A 79 7.68 7.30 -9.93
N ASP A 80 6.60 6.67 -9.46
CA ASP A 80 5.38 7.37 -9.05
C ASP A 80 4.90 6.88 -7.68
N LEU A 81 4.51 5.61 -7.55
CA LEU A 81 3.82 5.13 -6.36
C LEU A 81 4.72 5.04 -5.12
N ASN A 82 5.84 4.32 -5.17
CA ASN A 82 6.71 4.18 -3.99
C ASN A 82 7.32 5.52 -3.54
N PRO A 83 7.83 6.39 -4.43
CA PRO A 83 8.29 7.72 -4.03
C PRO A 83 7.21 8.56 -3.32
N HIS A 84 5.95 8.43 -3.76
CA HIS A 84 4.82 9.13 -3.14
C HIS A 84 4.44 8.50 -1.78
N LEU A 85 4.44 7.18 -1.68
CA LEU A 85 4.17 6.47 -0.43
C LEU A 85 5.20 6.88 0.62
N ILE A 86 6.50 6.75 0.36
CA ILE A 86 7.59 7.08 1.31
C ILE A 86 7.47 8.52 1.82
N LYS A 87 7.23 9.48 0.92
CA LYS A 87 7.16 10.90 1.28
C LYS A 87 6.00 11.22 2.22
N ASN A 88 4.85 10.58 2.04
CA ASN A 88 3.66 10.83 2.85
C ASN A 88 3.52 9.82 4.00
N PHE A 89 4.36 8.78 4.03
CA PHE A 89 4.31 7.73 5.03
C PHE A 89 4.60 8.27 6.43
N GLU A 90 5.53 9.21 6.57
CA GLU A 90 5.78 9.89 7.84
C GLU A 90 4.56 10.70 8.31
N GLU A 91 3.76 11.29 7.40
CA GLU A 91 2.51 11.99 7.76
C GLU A 91 1.43 11.00 8.23
N LEU A 92 1.35 9.82 7.60
CA LEU A 92 0.44 8.75 8.02
C LEU A 92 0.82 8.15 9.38
N LEU A 93 2.12 7.95 9.64
CA LEU A 93 2.62 7.48 10.94
C LEU A 93 2.52 8.55 12.05
N THR A 94 2.80 9.82 11.75
CA THR A 94 2.78 10.90 12.75
C THR A 94 1.37 11.28 13.20
N GLN A 95 0.35 11.08 12.36
CA GLN A 95 -1.05 11.11 12.79
C GLN A 95 -1.44 9.90 13.67
N GLY A 96 -0.67 8.81 13.59
CA GLY A 96 -0.84 7.59 14.40
C GLY A 96 -0.03 7.54 15.70
N ASN A 97 0.78 8.57 16.01
CA ASN A 97 1.62 8.54 17.20
C ASN A 97 0.85 9.06 18.43
N TRP A 98 0.05 8.19 19.03
CA TRP A 98 -0.52 8.34 20.38
C TRP A 98 -0.18 7.11 21.23
N PRO A 99 -0.14 7.23 22.57
CA PRO A 99 0.64 6.39 23.44
C PRO A 99 0.17 4.94 23.35
N HIS A 100 1.13 4.05 23.16
CA HIS A 100 1.02 2.66 23.59
C HIS A 100 0.87 2.69 25.12
N ASP A 101 -0.34 2.94 25.62
CA ASP A 101 -0.68 2.53 26.98
C ASP A 101 -0.64 1.00 26.96
N GLN A 102 0.51 0.49 27.40
CA GLN A 102 0.73 -0.90 27.74
C GLN A 102 -0.09 -1.18 28.99
N ASP A 103 -1.24 -1.84 28.81
CA ASP A 103 -1.83 -2.68 29.86
C ASP A 103 -1.28 -4.11 29.75
#